data_AF-A0A973GPK1-F1
#
_entry.id   AF-A0A973GPK1-F1
#
_cell.length_a   1.000
_cell.length_b   1.000
_cell.length_c   1.000
_cell.angle_alpha   90.00
_cell.angle_beta   90.00
_cell.angle_gamma   90.00
#
_symmetry.space_group_name_H-M   'P 1'
#
loop_
_entity.id
_entity.type
_entity.pdbx_description
1 polymer ?
#
loop_
_entity_poly.entity_id
_entity_poly.type
_entity_poly.pdbx_seq_one_letter_code
_entity_poly.pdbx_strand_id
1 'polypeptide(L)'
;MTPTTDQRQQTILNALSAFPPGRIYLMASKENVARGFRLYHGKSVVSFGWNTSRSCLTAKVRGTRISAVNLFVNKESNAAFSCSSCGESSETRMCVHVICTLLTVRNLLQPELFRQAEPDEDYREMLLAGISGDPERPGNSRTTREKPSKYFVRAEFGNNAEIDLKILRAGEAIPGNLLWTVPQLRELWLPPYAAQEHKQTALVRYLERWENRYPIIIKDGDGETQVAYEPSLKYVTKTLVDVRDDTATFTKLAEPDDGDEDAVVVLRSLAFHPESKRLGIIRDQEGWTHWNETRRMALRDHFSPEDEYISDAANSFRIPLAAMRRYQYSYARFRRDDVLGGLSLRIDGKETAVTADAQRHRADIAAIPDAPGVLSLKLACLLGTDALGPSHRAFSFFDHLRTRLSPQLSAKKRRKVLCRAFFALADEPSKSASEKIIRTAIMDADIYKNAVKREARSFLANSQAGFLLEEEQLHFHDSAWTTVIPDKQKELLLYRIPYELFGADAVESMRSYSEMVLPADMLLENLPLLAERYAAAGIELRLDAQPVRPASWEFHIDAASRTDIDWFELRPEIRCDGNIIDPDLIEQVMRTGVLRDGAAIRIIDANTHAVLRRIADLRDSGSRQ
;
A
#
# COMPACT_ATOMS: atom_id res chain seq x y z
N MET A 1 7.33 -27.99 14.96
CA MET A 1 8.04 -27.31 16.06
C MET A 1 8.39 -25.91 15.57
N THR A 2 7.89 -24.87 16.24
CA THR A 2 8.22 -23.47 15.93
C THR A 2 9.67 -23.20 16.35
N PRO A 3 10.49 -22.56 15.49
CA PRO A 3 11.89 -22.28 15.82
C PRO A 3 11.96 -21.28 16.99
N THR A 4 12.93 -21.51 17.90
CA THR A 4 13.19 -20.63 19.04
C THR A 4 13.72 -19.27 18.57
N THR A 5 13.64 -18.25 19.44
CA THR A 5 14.08 -16.88 19.15
C THR A 5 15.56 -16.82 18.69
N ASP A 6 16.46 -17.58 19.35
CA ASP A 6 17.88 -17.66 18.96
C ASP A 6 18.08 -18.38 17.62
N GLN A 7 17.27 -19.41 17.32
CA GLN A 7 17.34 -20.10 16.03
C GLN A 7 16.98 -19.16 14.88
N ARG A 8 15.94 -18.32 15.02
CA ARG A 8 15.51 -17.36 13.99
C ARG A 8 16.59 -16.31 13.71
N GLN A 9 17.20 -15.78 14.77
CA GLN A 9 18.32 -14.85 14.65
C GLN A 9 19.47 -15.48 13.86
N GLN A 10 19.88 -16.70 14.24
CA GLN A 10 20.96 -17.40 13.57
C GLN A 10 20.62 -17.71 12.10
N THR A 11 19.37 -18.05 11.79
CA THR A 11 18.91 -18.25 10.40
C THR A 11 19.13 -17.00 9.56
N ILE A 12 18.80 -15.81 10.07
CA ILE A 12 18.97 -14.55 9.34
C ILE A 12 20.45 -14.21 9.19
N LEU A 13 21.25 -14.32 10.26
CA LEU A 13 22.69 -14.07 10.21
C LEU A 13 23.41 -15.01 9.23
N ASN A 14 23.00 -16.29 9.20
CA ASN A 14 23.51 -17.26 8.24
C ASN A 14 23.11 -16.89 6.81
N ALA A 15 21.86 -16.49 6.57
CA ALA A 15 21.41 -16.06 5.25
C ALA A 15 22.15 -14.80 4.75
N LEU A 16 22.41 -13.84 5.64
CA LEU A 16 23.20 -12.63 5.34
C LEU A 16 24.69 -12.94 5.12
N SER A 17 25.24 -13.91 5.85
CA SER A 17 26.62 -14.41 5.69
C SER A 17 26.80 -15.25 4.43
N ALA A 18 25.76 -15.95 3.99
CA ALA A 18 25.74 -16.69 2.73
C ALA A 18 25.43 -15.80 1.51
N PHE A 19 24.98 -14.56 1.72
CA PHE A 19 24.59 -13.67 0.62
C PHE A 19 25.80 -13.33 -0.29
N PRO A 20 25.77 -13.66 -1.59
CA PRO A 20 26.94 -13.48 -2.45
C PRO A 20 27.32 -12.00 -2.59
N PRO A 21 28.57 -11.59 -2.31
CA PRO A 21 29.00 -10.19 -2.37
C PRO A 21 28.85 -9.59 -3.77
N GLY A 22 29.11 -10.40 -4.82
CA GLY A 22 28.90 -10.02 -6.21
C GLY A 22 27.46 -9.66 -6.55
N ARG A 23 26.47 -10.22 -5.82
CA ARG A 23 25.05 -9.96 -6.06
C ARG A 23 24.66 -8.53 -5.69
N ILE A 24 25.34 -7.89 -4.74
CA ILE A 24 25.10 -6.49 -4.35
C ILE A 24 25.23 -5.54 -5.55
N TYR A 25 26.19 -5.80 -6.45
CA TYR A 25 26.39 -5.00 -7.65
C TYR A 25 25.30 -5.18 -8.71
N LEU A 26 24.53 -6.27 -8.62
CA LEU A 26 23.48 -6.63 -9.58
C LEU A 26 22.07 -6.24 -9.09
N MET A 27 21.92 -5.97 -7.80
CA MET A 27 20.64 -5.67 -7.14
C MET A 27 20.07 -4.28 -7.44
N ALA A 28 20.86 -3.37 -8.00
CA ALA A 28 20.44 -2.00 -8.31
C ALA A 28 21.09 -1.45 -9.59
N SER A 29 20.73 -0.24 -9.99
CA SER A 29 21.43 0.47 -11.06
C SER A 29 22.87 0.79 -10.64
N LYS A 30 23.81 0.91 -11.60
CA LYS A 30 25.20 1.31 -11.32
C LYS A 30 25.27 2.60 -10.49
N GLU A 31 24.39 3.54 -10.76
CA GLU A 31 24.27 4.79 -10.02
C GLU A 31 23.85 4.56 -8.56
N ASN A 32 22.82 3.74 -8.31
CA ASN A 32 22.37 3.42 -6.96
C ASN A 32 23.42 2.62 -6.18
N VAL A 33 24.12 1.69 -6.84
CA VAL A 33 25.24 0.97 -6.23
C VAL A 33 26.33 1.96 -5.82
N ALA A 34 26.77 2.84 -6.73
CA ALA A 34 27.79 3.86 -6.43
C ALA A 34 27.35 4.79 -5.29
N ARG A 35 26.08 5.20 -5.25
CA ARG A 35 25.52 5.99 -4.14
C ARG A 35 25.48 5.21 -2.83
N GLY A 36 25.12 3.94 -2.86
CA GLY A 36 25.16 3.05 -1.70
C GLY A 36 26.57 2.89 -1.13
N PHE A 37 27.58 2.75 -1.99
CA PHE A 37 29.00 2.77 -1.59
C PHE A 37 29.39 4.10 -0.94
N ARG A 38 28.95 5.24 -1.49
CA ARG A 38 29.20 6.55 -0.86
C ARG A 38 28.60 6.63 0.55
N LEU A 39 27.37 6.16 0.74
CA LEU A 39 26.74 6.11 2.06
C LEU A 39 27.48 5.16 3.02
N TYR A 40 27.90 3.99 2.53
CA TYR A 40 28.69 3.02 3.29
C TYR A 40 30.03 3.60 3.76
N HIS A 41 30.79 4.23 2.86
CA HIS A 41 32.05 4.90 3.21
C HIS A 41 31.83 6.09 4.15
N GLY A 42 30.69 6.78 4.02
CA GLY A 42 30.26 7.83 4.94
C GLY A 42 29.71 7.35 6.28
N LYS A 43 29.83 6.05 6.61
CA LYS A 43 29.34 5.46 7.87
C LYS A 43 27.88 5.80 8.16
N SER A 44 27.04 5.67 7.12
CA SER A 44 25.64 6.13 7.18
C SER A 44 24.71 5.20 7.94
N VAL A 45 25.08 3.95 8.21
CA VAL A 45 24.27 3.06 9.07
C VAL A 45 24.50 3.47 10.52
N VAL A 46 23.44 3.93 11.19
CA VAL A 46 23.56 4.48 12.55
C VAL A 46 23.34 3.44 13.63
N SER A 47 22.53 2.41 13.36
CA SER A 47 22.28 1.32 14.31
C SER A 47 21.63 0.11 13.62
N PHE A 48 21.73 -1.04 14.29
CA PHE A 48 20.96 -2.25 14.02
C PHE A 48 20.07 -2.56 15.24
N GLY A 49 18.92 -3.19 15.01
CA GLY A 49 18.05 -3.69 16.07
C GLY A 49 17.18 -4.83 15.59
N TRP A 50 16.94 -5.80 16.45
CA TRP A 50 16.03 -6.92 16.20
C TRP A 50 14.60 -6.56 16.60
N ASN A 51 13.62 -7.08 15.89
CA ASN A 51 12.25 -7.14 16.41
C ASN A 51 12.14 -8.16 17.55
N THR A 52 11.04 -8.12 18.30
CA THR A 52 10.82 -8.95 19.49
C THR A 52 10.95 -10.46 19.21
N SER A 53 10.49 -10.89 18.04
CA SER A 53 10.53 -12.29 17.62
C SER A 53 11.87 -12.73 17.00
N ARG A 54 12.87 -11.83 16.93
CA ARG A 54 14.16 -11.97 16.22
C ARG A 54 14.02 -12.55 14.81
N SER A 55 12.91 -12.23 14.14
CA SER A 55 12.60 -12.64 12.76
C SER A 55 12.94 -11.56 11.73
N CYS A 56 13.28 -10.36 12.20
CA CYS A 56 13.70 -9.25 11.35
C CYS A 56 14.80 -8.44 12.04
N LEU A 57 15.89 -8.18 11.30
CA LEU A 57 16.96 -7.28 11.68
C LEU A 57 16.78 -5.94 10.93
N THR A 58 16.59 -4.87 11.68
CA THR A 58 16.33 -3.54 11.13
C THR A 58 17.56 -2.64 11.25
N ALA A 59 17.99 -2.07 10.13
CA ALA A 59 19.06 -1.09 10.08
C ALA A 59 18.51 0.32 9.89
N LYS A 60 19.00 1.28 10.68
CA LYS A 60 18.69 2.71 10.47
C LYS A 60 19.80 3.33 9.62
N VAL A 61 19.45 3.91 8.47
CA VAL A 61 20.40 4.49 7.51
C VAL A 61 20.18 5.99 7.36
N ARG A 62 21.22 6.78 7.60
CA ARG A 62 21.24 8.24 7.46
C ARG A 62 21.42 8.63 6.00
N GLY A 63 20.42 9.28 5.42
CA GLY A 63 20.49 9.96 4.12
C GLY A 63 20.03 11.41 4.25
N THR A 64 19.19 11.86 3.31
CA THR A 64 18.42 13.12 3.48
C THR A 64 17.40 13.03 4.62
N ARG A 65 16.93 11.81 4.93
CA ARG A 65 16.15 11.42 6.11
C ARG A 65 16.71 10.09 6.64
N ILE A 66 16.40 9.75 7.89
CA ILE A 66 16.72 8.41 8.40
C ILE A 66 15.73 7.41 7.80
N SER A 67 16.23 6.37 7.15
CA SER A 67 15.42 5.31 6.54
C SER A 67 15.64 3.99 7.28
N ALA A 68 14.56 3.26 7.59
CA ALA A 68 14.65 1.92 8.15
C ALA A 68 14.69 0.88 7.04
N VAL A 69 15.69 0.00 7.09
CA VAL A 69 15.89 -1.14 6.18
C VAL A 69 15.72 -2.43 6.97
N ASN A 70 14.73 -3.22 6.60
CA ASN A 70 14.40 -4.47 7.25
C ASN A 70 15.07 -5.63 6.50
N LEU A 71 15.79 -6.49 7.23
CA LEU A 71 16.48 -7.67 6.74
C LEU A 71 15.82 -8.90 7.38
N PHE A 72 15.28 -9.80 6.55
CA PHE A 72 14.56 -10.99 7.02
C PHE A 72 14.82 -12.16 6.08
N VAL A 73 14.29 -13.34 6.40
CA VAL A 73 14.39 -14.53 5.55
C VAL A 73 13.02 -14.85 4.96
N ASN A 74 12.96 -15.08 3.65
CA ASN A 74 11.72 -15.43 2.95
C ASN A 74 11.39 -16.94 3.10
N LYS A 75 10.25 -17.38 2.56
CA LYS A 75 9.81 -18.79 2.62
C LYS A 75 10.81 -19.79 2.01
N GLU A 76 11.71 -19.34 1.13
CA GLU A 76 12.75 -20.17 0.49
C GLU A 76 14.08 -20.18 1.29
N SER A 77 14.08 -19.69 2.53
CA SER A 77 15.30 -19.53 3.34
C SER A 77 16.33 -18.54 2.76
N ASN A 78 15.92 -17.66 1.85
CA ASN A 78 16.78 -16.64 1.24
C ASN A 78 16.66 -15.30 1.98
N ALA A 79 17.78 -14.57 2.09
CA ALA A 79 17.78 -13.21 2.64
C ALA A 79 16.95 -12.26 1.76
N ALA A 80 16.02 -11.55 2.38
CA ALA A 80 15.10 -10.60 1.76
C ALA A 80 15.16 -9.26 2.49
N PHE A 81 14.86 -8.17 1.75
CA PHE A 81 15.12 -6.81 2.19
C PHE A 81 13.96 -5.89 1.81
N SER A 82 13.59 -4.96 2.70
CA SER A 82 12.65 -3.89 2.40
C SER A 82 13.10 -2.57 3.02
N CYS A 83 12.70 -1.45 2.42
CA CYS A 83 13.05 -0.10 2.88
C CYS A 83 11.80 0.76 3.03
N SER A 84 11.56 1.23 4.25
CA SER A 84 10.39 2.05 4.63
C SER A 84 10.25 3.34 3.81
N SER A 85 11.37 4.01 3.49
CA SER A 85 11.34 5.32 2.83
C SER A 85 11.28 5.26 1.30
N CYS A 86 11.57 4.10 0.70
CA CYS A 86 11.73 3.98 -0.75
C CYS A 86 10.62 3.16 -1.43
N GLY A 87 9.69 2.58 -0.67
CA GLY A 87 8.69 1.64 -1.18
C GLY A 87 9.29 0.30 -1.61
N GLU A 88 8.42 -0.67 -1.90
CA GLU A 88 8.81 -2.07 -2.16
C GLU A 88 9.93 -2.22 -3.18
N SER A 89 11.07 -2.71 -2.69
CA SER A 89 12.24 -3.07 -3.45
C SER A 89 12.06 -4.47 -4.03
N SER A 90 11.81 -4.55 -5.33
CA SER A 90 11.94 -5.84 -6.03
C SER A 90 13.40 -6.30 -6.03
N GLU A 91 13.63 -7.60 -6.23
CA GLU A 91 14.97 -8.22 -6.23
C GLU A 91 16.00 -7.54 -7.17
N THR A 92 15.54 -6.70 -8.11
CA THR A 92 16.36 -6.05 -9.14
C THR A 92 16.45 -4.52 -9.04
N ARG A 93 15.76 -3.90 -8.06
CA ARG A 93 15.74 -2.43 -7.86
C ARG A 93 15.85 -2.05 -6.39
N MET A 94 16.88 -2.56 -5.72
CA MET A 94 17.18 -2.19 -4.34
C MET A 94 17.60 -0.72 -4.26
N CYS A 95 17.10 -0.01 -3.25
CA CYS A 95 17.42 1.39 -3.04
C CYS A 95 18.84 1.57 -2.47
N VAL A 96 19.36 2.79 -2.52
CA VAL A 96 20.70 3.13 -1.98
C VAL A 96 20.87 2.76 -0.51
N HIS A 97 19.79 2.83 0.29
CA HIS A 97 19.80 2.44 1.71
C HIS A 97 20.01 0.93 1.90
N VAL A 98 19.31 0.07 1.14
CA VAL A 98 19.51 -1.38 1.19
C VAL A 98 20.93 -1.75 0.80
N ILE A 99 21.47 -1.14 -0.26
CA ILE A 99 22.87 -1.38 -0.67
C ILE A 99 23.85 -0.98 0.44
N CYS A 100 23.67 0.19 1.04
CA CYS A 100 24.51 0.66 2.15
C CYS A 100 24.43 -0.29 3.36
N THR A 101 23.23 -0.73 3.73
CA THR A 101 23.03 -1.71 4.81
C THR A 101 23.72 -3.02 4.52
N LEU A 102 23.56 -3.57 3.31
CA LEU A 102 24.19 -4.82 2.92
C LEU A 102 25.71 -4.75 2.94
N LEU A 103 26.30 -3.69 2.37
CA LEU A 103 27.75 -3.48 2.43
C LEU A 103 28.25 -3.43 3.88
N THR A 104 27.51 -2.75 4.75
CA THR A 104 27.83 -2.63 6.18
C THR A 104 27.74 -3.98 6.88
N VAL A 105 26.62 -4.70 6.77
CA VAL A 105 26.46 -6.04 7.36
C VAL A 105 27.54 -7.00 6.86
N ARG A 106 27.85 -6.97 5.57
CA ARG A 106 28.88 -7.83 4.98
C ARG A 106 30.27 -7.47 5.52
N ASN A 107 30.60 -6.20 5.68
CA ASN A 107 31.85 -5.81 6.33
C ASN A 107 31.91 -6.23 7.81
N LEU A 108 30.78 -6.20 8.53
CA LEU A 108 30.73 -6.62 9.92
C LEU A 108 30.97 -8.12 10.06
N LEU A 109 30.28 -8.93 9.25
CA LEU A 109 30.35 -10.40 9.29
C LEU A 109 31.58 -10.98 8.57
N GLN A 110 32.03 -10.34 7.49
CA GLN A 110 33.11 -10.79 6.59
C GLN A 110 33.94 -9.57 6.09
N PRO A 111 34.78 -8.98 6.96
CA PRO A 111 35.49 -7.71 6.72
C PRO A 111 36.36 -7.70 5.46
N GLU A 112 36.86 -8.87 5.04
CA GLU A 112 37.71 -9.06 3.89
C GLU A 112 37.02 -8.74 2.55
N LEU A 113 35.69 -8.81 2.49
CA LEU A 113 34.94 -8.65 1.24
C LEU A 113 34.66 -7.19 0.88
N PHE A 114 34.51 -6.32 1.88
CA PHE A 114 34.24 -4.90 1.68
C PHE A 114 35.02 -4.10 2.72
N ARG A 115 36.25 -3.70 2.43
CA ARG A 115 37.07 -2.93 3.39
C ARG A 115 36.62 -1.46 3.47
N GLN A 116 36.58 -0.90 4.68
CA GLN A 116 36.54 0.55 4.86
C GLN A 116 37.95 1.12 4.72
N ALA A 117 38.07 2.32 4.15
CA ALA A 117 39.36 2.99 3.97
C ALA A 117 39.98 3.42 5.30
N GLU A 118 39.13 3.78 6.28
CA GLU A 118 39.52 4.18 7.64
C GLU A 118 38.75 3.31 8.65
N PRO A 119 39.40 2.29 9.23
CA PRO A 119 38.78 1.46 10.27
C PRO A 119 38.45 2.34 11.49
N ASP A 120 37.23 2.19 11.99
CA ASP A 120 36.74 2.86 13.19
C ASP A 120 36.14 1.78 14.08
N GLU A 121 36.96 1.32 15.01
CA GLU A 121 36.65 0.18 15.87
C GLU A 121 35.45 0.50 16.77
N ASP A 122 35.30 1.74 17.25
CA ASP A 122 34.16 2.15 18.07
C ASP A 122 32.84 2.07 17.28
N TYR A 123 32.83 2.55 16.03
CA TYR A 123 31.68 2.43 15.13
C TYR A 123 31.37 0.96 14.80
N ARG A 124 32.41 0.16 14.57
CA ARG A 124 32.29 -1.28 14.28
C ARG A 124 31.69 -2.04 15.46
N GLU A 125 32.23 -1.84 16.67
CA GLU A 125 31.74 -2.50 17.89
C GLU A 125 30.29 -2.11 18.20
N MET A 126 29.94 -0.82 18.06
CA MET A 126 28.56 -0.35 18.23
C MET A 126 27.58 -1.08 17.31
N LEU A 127 27.93 -1.29 16.04
CA LEU A 127 27.07 -1.99 15.10
C LEU A 127 27.04 -3.51 15.32
N LEU A 128 28.18 -4.11 15.72
CA LEU A 128 28.23 -5.54 16.08
C LEU A 128 27.32 -5.85 17.26
N ALA A 129 27.30 -4.99 18.29
CA ALA A 129 26.39 -5.16 19.44
C ALA A 129 24.91 -5.23 18.99
N GLY A 130 24.50 -4.35 18.07
CA GLY A 130 23.15 -4.35 17.51
C GLY A 130 22.83 -5.60 16.66
N ILE A 131 23.81 -6.18 15.96
CA ILE A 131 23.64 -7.40 15.15
C ILE A 131 23.61 -8.66 16.02
N SER A 132 24.47 -8.74 17.04
CA SER A 132 24.51 -9.87 17.98
C SER A 132 23.26 -9.96 18.84
N GLY A 133 22.48 -8.88 18.94
CA GLY A 133 21.26 -8.87 19.74
C GLY A 133 21.56 -8.97 21.24
N ASP A 134 22.81 -8.72 21.65
CA ASP A 134 23.17 -8.55 23.05
C ASP A 134 22.46 -7.30 23.58
N PRO A 135 21.50 -7.46 24.50
CA PRO A 135 21.14 -6.34 25.34
C PRO A 135 22.37 -6.09 26.22
N GLU A 136 22.84 -4.85 26.26
CA GLU A 136 23.84 -4.37 27.22
C GLU A 136 25.29 -4.75 26.89
N ARG A 137 26.06 -3.78 26.37
CA ARG A 137 27.41 -3.61 26.92
C ARG A 137 27.23 -3.45 28.43
N PRO A 138 28.05 -4.09 29.29
CA PRO A 138 28.13 -3.70 30.68
C PRO A 138 28.63 -2.26 30.69
N GLY A 139 27.68 -1.31 30.75
CA GLY A 139 27.95 0.04 31.17
C GLY A 139 28.70 -0.10 32.47
N ASN A 140 29.90 0.48 32.54
CA ASN A 140 30.64 0.57 33.78
C ASN A 140 29.68 1.09 34.86
N SER A 141 29.18 0.18 35.70
CA SER A 141 28.39 0.47 36.89
C SER A 141 29.33 1.13 37.90
N ARG A 142 29.67 2.38 37.59
CA ARG A 142 30.07 3.35 38.59
C ARG A 142 28.76 3.88 39.14
N THR A 143 28.27 3.22 40.19
CA THR A 143 27.42 3.83 41.20
C THR A 143 28.22 4.93 41.92
N THR A 144 28.56 6.00 41.20
CA THR A 144 28.92 7.25 41.83
C THR A 144 27.63 7.84 42.37
N ARG A 145 27.42 7.63 43.67
CA ARG A 145 26.46 8.34 44.50
C ARG A 145 26.82 9.83 44.44
N GLU A 146 26.42 10.52 43.36
CA GLU A 146 26.70 11.93 43.12
C GLU A 146 25.67 12.80 43.84
N LYS A 147 26.17 13.89 44.43
CA LYS A 147 25.38 15.01 44.99
C LYS A 147 24.31 15.46 43.97
N PRO A 148 23.16 15.99 44.42
CA PRO A 148 22.09 16.45 43.54
C PRO A 148 22.66 17.34 42.43
N SER A 149 22.50 16.89 41.18
CA SER A 149 23.00 17.60 40.02
C SER A 149 22.39 19.00 39.96
N LYS A 150 23.20 20.03 39.70
CA LYS A 150 22.71 21.41 39.54
C LYS A 150 21.93 21.61 38.23
N TYR A 151 21.93 20.60 37.36
CA TYR A 151 21.37 20.66 36.01
C TYR A 151 20.23 19.66 35.82
N PHE A 152 19.23 20.07 35.05
CA PHE A 152 18.05 19.28 34.70
C PHE A 152 17.76 19.40 33.21
N VAL A 153 17.17 18.36 32.62
CA VAL A 153 16.67 18.39 31.24
C VAL A 153 15.15 18.51 31.30
N ARG A 154 14.60 19.67 30.94
CA ARG A 154 13.16 19.83 30.76
C ARG A 154 12.77 19.49 29.33
N ALA A 155 11.90 18.51 29.17
CA ALA A 155 11.23 18.19 27.92
C ALA A 155 9.80 18.77 28.00
N GLU A 156 9.53 19.81 27.22
CA GLU A 156 8.19 20.39 27.09
C GLU A 156 7.49 19.79 25.86
N PHE A 157 6.27 19.31 26.04
CA PHE A 157 5.49 18.70 24.97
C PHE A 157 4.44 19.68 24.46
N GLY A 158 4.55 20.06 23.18
CA GLY A 158 3.53 20.85 22.51
C GLY A 158 2.36 19.99 22.02
N ASN A 159 1.26 20.65 21.63
CA ASN A 159 0.03 20.00 21.15
C ASN A 159 0.23 19.04 19.96
N ASN A 160 1.33 19.19 19.20
CA ASN A 160 1.68 18.34 18.06
C ASN A 160 2.80 17.31 18.39
N ALA A 161 2.97 16.96 19.68
CA ALA A 161 4.11 16.22 20.25
C ALA A 161 5.47 16.65 19.70
N GLU A 162 5.58 17.95 19.47
CA GLU A 162 6.86 18.62 19.41
C GLU A 162 7.49 18.53 20.79
N ILE A 163 8.77 18.14 20.83
CA ILE A 163 9.53 18.15 22.08
C ILE A 163 10.44 19.36 22.03
N ASP A 164 10.25 20.29 22.95
CA ASP A 164 11.24 21.32 23.21
C ASP A 164 12.11 20.92 24.38
N LEU A 165 13.41 20.81 24.13
CA LEU A 165 14.40 20.41 25.12
C LEU A 165 15.09 21.65 25.66
N LYS A 166 14.88 21.91 26.95
CA LYS A 166 15.53 22.99 27.69
C LYS A 166 16.44 22.40 28.74
N ILE A 167 17.64 22.92 28.84
CA ILE A 167 18.57 22.54 29.91
C ILE A 167 18.46 23.61 30.97
N LEU A 168 18.13 23.21 32.19
CA LEU A 168 17.94 24.11 33.32
C LEU A 168 19.12 24.00 34.28
N ARG A 169 19.51 25.12 34.89
CA ARG A 169 20.41 25.18 36.04
C ARG A 169 19.76 26.03 37.13
N ALA A 170 19.52 25.46 38.30
CA ALA A 170 18.80 26.14 39.39
C ALA A 170 17.44 26.74 38.96
N GLY A 171 16.71 26.06 38.08
CA GLY A 171 15.41 26.48 37.57
C GLY A 171 15.44 27.39 36.34
N GLU A 172 16.61 27.94 35.97
CA GLU A 172 16.74 28.84 34.82
C GLU A 172 17.30 28.11 33.59
N ALA A 173 16.75 28.41 32.41
CA ALA A 173 17.26 27.87 31.15
C ALA A 173 18.65 28.45 30.84
N ILE A 174 19.63 27.58 30.67
CA ILE A 174 20.99 28.00 30.33
C ILE A 174 21.14 28.22 28.81
N PRO A 175 21.72 29.34 28.38
CA PRO A 175 22.01 29.56 26.97
C PRO A 175 23.04 28.57 26.44
N GLY A 176 22.90 28.21 25.17
CA GLY A 176 23.68 27.16 24.51
C GLY A 176 25.20 27.32 24.57
N ASN A 177 25.64 28.58 24.57
CA ASN A 177 27.05 28.94 24.69
C ASN A 177 27.65 28.65 26.07
N LEU A 178 26.91 28.14 27.07
CA LEU A 178 27.43 27.72 28.38
C LEU A 178 27.52 26.19 28.50
N LEU A 179 27.03 25.43 27.52
CA LEU A 179 26.98 23.96 27.56
C LEU A 179 28.34 23.28 27.33
N TRP A 180 29.37 24.02 26.92
CA TRP A 180 30.75 23.52 26.90
C TRP A 180 31.25 23.12 28.30
N THR A 181 30.65 23.67 29.35
CA THR A 181 30.95 23.31 30.75
C THR A 181 30.32 21.97 31.18
N VAL A 182 29.40 21.41 30.39
CA VAL A 182 28.72 20.13 30.68
C VAL A 182 28.68 19.26 29.41
N PRO A 183 29.80 18.61 29.03
CA PRO A 183 29.93 17.91 27.75
C PRO A 183 28.85 16.86 27.48
N GLN A 184 28.32 16.22 28.53
CA GLN A 184 27.28 15.19 28.42
C GLN A 184 25.92 15.74 27.92
N LEU A 185 25.63 17.02 28.19
CA LEU A 185 24.39 17.68 27.77
C LEU A 185 24.50 18.34 26.39
N ARG A 186 25.70 18.39 25.82
CA ARG A 186 25.96 19.01 24.51
C ARG A 186 25.15 18.37 23.39
N GLU A 187 24.86 17.08 23.47
CA GLU A 187 24.07 16.35 22.47
C GLU A 187 22.62 16.82 22.39
N LEU A 188 22.07 17.31 23.51
CA LEU A 188 20.72 17.85 23.61
C LEU A 188 20.64 19.29 23.08
N TRP A 189 21.79 19.94 22.87
CA TRP A 189 21.83 21.28 22.33
C TRP A 189 21.62 21.28 20.82
N LEU A 190 20.39 21.59 20.42
CA LEU A 190 20.01 21.72 19.04
C LEU A 190 19.49 23.14 18.79
N PRO A 191 19.71 23.69 17.58
CA PRO A 191 19.10 24.97 17.22
C PRO A 191 17.57 24.92 17.38
N PRO A 192 16.91 26.05 17.71
CA PRO A 192 15.45 26.08 17.87
C PRO A 192 14.69 25.55 16.64
N TYR A 193 15.24 25.80 15.46
CA TYR A 193 14.74 25.38 14.14
C TYR A 193 15.15 23.95 13.73
N ALA A 194 15.82 23.20 14.61
CA ALA A 194 16.10 21.79 14.32
C ALA A 194 14.78 21.03 14.17
N ALA A 195 14.69 20.20 13.13
CA ALA A 195 13.56 19.31 12.94
C ALA A 195 13.29 18.50 14.22
N GLN A 196 12.03 18.33 14.60
CA GLN A 196 11.61 17.60 15.81
C GLN A 196 12.22 16.20 15.91
N GLU A 197 12.43 15.54 14.77
CA GLU A 197 13.15 14.27 14.64
C GLU A 197 14.56 14.29 15.23
N HIS A 198 15.29 15.39 15.03
CA HIS A 198 16.62 15.55 15.56
C HIS A 198 16.59 15.75 17.07
N LYS A 199 15.62 16.54 17.60
CA LYS A 199 15.44 16.76 19.04
C LYS A 199 15.21 15.45 19.79
N GLN A 200 14.33 14.61 19.29
CA GLN A 200 14.08 13.30 19.87
C GLN A 200 15.25 12.34 19.73
N THR A 201 15.88 12.29 18.55
CA THR A 201 17.05 11.44 18.34
C THR A 201 18.19 11.82 19.29
N ALA A 202 18.37 13.12 19.55
CA ALA A 202 19.32 13.61 20.55
C ALA A 202 18.95 13.16 21.96
N LEU A 203 17.68 13.25 22.36
CA LEU A 203 17.24 12.78 23.68
C LEU A 203 17.43 11.27 23.85
N VAL A 204 17.07 10.46 22.85
CA VAL A 204 17.29 9.00 22.87
C VAL A 204 18.78 8.67 22.99
N ARG A 205 19.64 9.30 22.19
CA ARG A 205 21.10 9.09 22.27
C ARG A 205 21.66 9.49 23.63
N TYR A 206 21.19 10.60 24.18
CA TYR A 206 21.56 11.04 25.50
C TYR A 206 21.17 9.99 26.56
N LEU A 207 19.94 9.47 26.52
CA LEU A 207 19.45 8.45 27.43
C LEU A 207 20.25 7.14 27.32
N GLU A 208 20.52 6.68 26.10
CA GLU A 208 21.30 5.46 25.85
C GLU A 208 22.76 5.58 26.29
N ARG A 209 23.36 6.78 26.17
CA ARG A 209 24.77 7.01 26.49
C ARG A 209 25.01 7.37 27.96
N TRP A 210 24.08 8.08 28.57
CA TRP A 210 24.27 8.72 29.88
C TRP A 210 23.25 8.29 30.93
N GLU A 211 22.36 7.34 30.63
CA GLU A 211 21.43 6.68 31.57
C GLU A 211 20.72 7.66 32.53
N ASN A 212 20.23 8.80 32.00
CA ASN A 212 19.52 9.82 32.81
C ASN A 212 20.37 10.38 33.98
N ARG A 213 21.68 10.53 33.78
CA ARG A 213 22.61 11.18 34.73
C ARG A 213 22.14 12.56 35.20
N TYR A 214 21.38 13.27 34.38
CA TYR A 214 20.74 14.54 34.72
C TYR A 214 19.24 14.30 34.74
N PRO A 215 18.51 14.67 35.81
CA PRO A 215 17.10 14.36 35.90
C PRO A 215 16.30 14.98 34.77
N ILE A 216 15.40 14.19 34.19
CA ILE A 216 14.47 14.65 33.16
C ILE A 216 13.17 15.10 33.82
N ILE A 217 12.72 16.29 33.46
CA ILE A 217 11.44 16.86 33.85
C ILE A 217 10.57 16.90 32.60
N ILE A 218 9.46 16.19 32.63
CA ILE A 218 8.43 16.22 31.61
C ILE A 218 7.44 17.32 31.99
N LYS A 219 7.22 18.27 31.07
CA LYS A 219 6.18 19.28 31.21
C LYS A 219 5.02 18.99 30.27
N ASP A 220 3.86 18.75 30.86
CA ASP A 220 2.60 18.49 30.18
C ASP A 220 1.55 19.48 30.68
N GLY A 221 1.10 20.38 29.81
CA GLY A 221 0.32 21.56 30.18
C GLY A 221 1.01 22.40 31.26
N ASP A 222 0.34 22.59 32.39
CA ASP A 222 0.84 23.31 33.57
C ASP A 222 1.60 22.42 34.56
N GLY A 223 1.60 21.09 34.36
CA GLY A 223 2.26 20.13 35.23
C GLY A 223 3.72 19.89 34.85
N GLU A 224 4.60 19.79 35.86
CA GLU A 224 5.98 19.31 35.69
C GLU A 224 6.17 18.03 36.51
N THR A 225 6.64 16.96 35.87
CA THR A 225 6.88 15.65 36.49
C THR A 225 8.31 15.22 36.22
N GLN A 226 9.09 15.03 37.29
CA GLN A 226 10.40 14.40 37.17
C GLN A 226 10.22 12.90 36.91
N VAL A 227 10.94 12.38 35.91
CA VAL A 227 10.86 10.98 35.51
C VAL A 227 12.17 10.22 35.70
N ALA A 228 12.04 8.93 36.00
CA ALA A 228 13.14 7.99 36.02
C ALA A 228 13.22 7.27 34.68
N TYR A 229 14.34 7.40 33.98
CA TYR A 229 14.63 6.58 32.81
C TYR A 229 14.91 5.14 33.22
N GLU A 230 14.20 4.22 32.59
CA GLU A 230 14.33 2.79 32.84
C GLU A 230 14.57 2.05 31.51
N PRO A 231 15.84 1.71 31.20
CA PRO A 231 16.21 1.10 29.92
C PRO A 231 15.67 -0.32 29.73
N SER A 232 15.30 -1.00 30.83
CA SER A 232 14.72 -2.35 30.84
C SER A 232 13.27 -2.39 30.35
N LEU A 233 12.57 -1.25 30.31
CA LEU A 233 11.18 -1.19 29.83
C LEU A 233 11.12 -1.59 28.36
N LYS A 234 10.29 -2.58 28.07
CA LYS A 234 9.98 -3.05 26.74
C LYS A 234 8.54 -2.70 26.40
N TYR A 235 8.31 -2.38 25.14
CA TYR A 235 7.00 -1.97 24.66
C TYR A 235 6.62 -2.79 23.43
N VAL A 236 5.38 -3.26 23.44
CA VAL A 236 4.69 -3.75 22.24
C VAL A 236 3.95 -2.57 21.64
N THR A 237 4.26 -2.24 20.38
CA THR A 237 3.55 -1.17 19.67
C THR A 237 2.37 -1.72 18.91
N LYS A 238 1.26 -0.96 18.89
CA LYS A 238 0.06 -1.26 18.10
C LYS A 238 -0.49 0.00 17.47
N THR A 239 -1.21 -0.14 16.37
CA THR A 239 -2.10 0.91 15.84
C THR A 239 -3.52 0.59 16.30
N LEU A 240 -4.08 1.45 17.15
CA LEU A 240 -5.50 1.44 17.48
C LEU A 240 -6.27 2.10 16.34
N VAL A 241 -7.31 1.43 15.85
CA VAL A 241 -8.30 2.00 14.95
C VAL A 241 -9.67 1.86 15.59
N ASP A 242 -10.29 2.99 15.92
CA ASP A 242 -11.60 3.05 16.56
C ASP A 242 -12.56 3.79 15.63
N VAL A 243 -13.59 3.08 15.17
CA VAL A 243 -14.65 3.65 14.34
C VAL A 243 -15.81 4.07 15.23
N ARG A 244 -16.19 5.35 15.15
CA ARG A 244 -17.33 5.93 15.87
C ARG A 244 -18.10 6.83 14.93
N ASP A 245 -19.41 6.64 14.89
CA ASP A 245 -20.29 7.37 13.98
C ASP A 245 -19.80 7.29 12.52
N ASP A 246 -19.46 8.43 11.91
CA ASP A 246 -18.94 8.52 10.55
C ASP A 246 -17.42 8.71 10.47
N THR A 247 -16.69 8.47 11.56
CA THR A 247 -15.29 8.84 11.69
C THR A 247 -14.45 7.67 12.20
N ALA A 248 -13.26 7.49 11.61
CA ALA A 248 -12.26 6.54 12.07
C ALA A 248 -11.09 7.27 12.75
N THR A 249 -10.79 6.91 13.99
CA THR A 249 -9.68 7.47 14.77
C THR A 249 -8.53 6.48 14.80
N PHE A 250 -7.34 6.92 14.38
CA PHE A 250 -6.11 6.13 14.35
C PHE A 250 -5.15 6.62 15.43
N THR A 251 -4.81 5.77 16.41
CA THR A 251 -3.96 6.13 17.54
C THR A 251 -2.76 5.19 17.67
N LYS A 252 -1.57 5.74 17.95
CA LYS A 252 -0.39 4.95 18.32
C LYS A 252 -0.51 4.49 19.76
N LEU A 253 -0.44 3.18 19.97
CA LEU A 253 -0.34 2.58 21.30
C LEU A 253 1.06 2.02 21.53
N ALA A 254 1.53 2.11 22.76
CA ALA A 254 2.69 1.40 23.27
C ALA A 254 2.28 0.75 24.59
N GLU A 255 2.17 -0.56 24.59
CA GLU A 255 1.81 -1.35 25.77
C GLU A 255 3.08 -1.89 26.41
N PRO A 256 3.26 -1.75 27.72
CA PRO A 256 4.39 -2.36 28.44
C PRO A 256 4.35 -3.88 28.33
N ASP A 257 5.50 -4.50 28.03
CA ASP A 257 5.62 -5.97 27.88
C ASP A 257 5.52 -6.72 29.23
N ASP A 258 5.69 -6.00 30.34
CA ASP A 258 5.58 -6.52 31.72
C ASP A 258 4.12 -6.62 32.21
N GLY A 259 3.14 -6.28 31.37
CA GLY A 259 1.72 -6.33 31.70
C GLY A 259 1.24 -5.17 32.57
N ASP A 260 2.05 -4.11 32.67
CA ASP A 260 1.65 -2.88 33.36
C ASP A 260 0.54 -2.15 32.60
N GLU A 261 -0.56 -1.83 33.29
CA GLU A 261 -1.72 -1.13 32.74
C GLU A 261 -1.59 0.39 32.79
N ASP A 262 -0.48 0.93 33.32
CA ASP A 262 -0.20 2.35 33.37
C ASP A 262 -0.45 3.01 32.00
N ALA A 263 -1.17 4.14 32.01
CA ALA A 263 -1.42 4.90 30.79
C ALA A 263 -0.09 5.40 30.20
N VAL A 264 0.27 4.93 29.00
CA VAL A 264 1.51 5.35 28.33
C VAL A 264 1.26 6.52 27.38
N VAL A 265 1.92 7.64 27.65
CA VAL A 265 2.01 8.76 26.71
C VAL A 265 3.10 8.45 25.68
N VAL A 266 2.67 8.21 24.43
CA VAL A 266 3.57 7.86 23.31
C VAL A 266 4.11 9.12 22.62
N LEU A 267 5.42 9.26 22.61
CA LEU A 267 6.15 10.41 22.10
C LEU A 267 7.16 9.95 21.05
N ARG A 268 6.65 9.55 19.88
CA ARG A 268 7.42 8.89 18.82
C ARG A 268 8.24 7.73 19.40
N SER A 269 9.55 7.84 19.66
CA SER A 269 10.36 6.74 20.19
C SER A 269 10.45 6.67 21.72
N LEU A 270 9.68 7.47 22.45
CA LEU A 270 9.68 7.51 23.91
C LEU A 270 8.29 7.17 24.45
N ALA A 271 8.27 6.48 25.58
CA ALA A 271 7.07 6.14 26.34
C ALA A 271 7.21 6.75 27.73
N PHE A 272 6.26 7.60 28.11
CA PHE A 272 6.17 8.17 29.44
C PHE A 272 4.99 7.56 30.19
N HIS A 273 5.24 7.10 31.41
CA HIS A 273 4.24 6.62 32.35
C HIS A 273 3.98 7.70 33.41
N PRO A 274 2.87 8.45 33.33
CA PRO A 274 2.59 9.54 34.25
C PRO A 274 2.46 9.10 35.71
N GLU A 275 1.84 7.94 35.94
CA GLU A 275 1.55 7.43 37.28
C GLU A 275 2.81 6.91 37.97
N SER A 276 3.52 5.96 37.34
CA SER A 276 4.79 5.44 37.85
C SER A 276 6.00 6.36 37.65
N LYS A 277 5.84 7.49 36.94
CA LYS A 277 6.90 8.48 36.62
C LYS A 277 8.11 7.85 35.94
N ARG A 278 7.87 6.84 35.09
CA ARG A 278 8.90 6.13 34.34
C ARG A 278 8.98 6.63 32.91
N LEU A 279 10.18 6.59 32.34
CA LEU A 279 10.46 6.92 30.95
C LEU A 279 11.20 5.74 30.30
N GLY A 280 10.67 5.23 29.20
CA GLY A 280 11.31 4.18 28.41
C GLY A 280 11.51 4.57 26.95
N ILE A 281 12.34 3.80 26.25
CA ILE A 281 12.55 3.94 24.80
C ILE A 281 11.76 2.85 24.07
N ILE A 282 10.94 3.26 23.12
CA ILE A 282 10.20 2.37 22.23
C ILE A 282 11.13 1.99 21.06
N ARG A 283 11.73 0.80 21.19
CA ARG A 283 12.70 0.28 20.20
C ARG A 283 12.02 -0.32 18.99
N ASP A 284 10.94 -1.07 19.20
CA ASP A 284 10.12 -1.67 18.14
C ASP A 284 8.92 -0.77 17.82
N GLN A 285 8.87 -0.26 16.60
CA GLN A 285 7.80 0.61 16.10
C GLN A 285 7.00 -0.05 14.98
N GLU A 286 7.18 -1.36 14.75
CA GLU A 286 6.54 -2.10 13.67
C GLU A 286 5.01 -2.00 13.73
N GLY A 287 4.43 -2.03 14.94
CA GLY A 287 2.99 -1.90 15.14
C GLY A 287 2.41 -0.55 14.72
N TRP A 288 3.22 0.48 14.50
CA TRP A 288 2.77 1.79 13.97
C TRP A 288 2.88 1.92 12.47
N THR A 289 3.27 0.86 11.76
CA THR A 289 3.38 0.88 10.29
C THR A 289 2.04 1.27 9.65
N HIS A 290 0.93 0.68 10.11
CA HIS A 290 -0.42 0.99 9.63
C HIS A 290 -0.84 2.43 9.91
N TRP A 291 -0.54 2.95 11.11
CA TRP A 291 -0.77 4.35 11.43
C TRP A 291 -0.02 5.28 10.46
N ASN A 292 1.27 5.01 10.24
CA ASN A 292 2.12 5.84 9.38
C ASN A 292 1.69 5.77 7.91
N GLU A 293 1.26 4.60 7.43
CA GLU A 293 0.77 4.39 6.07
C GLU A 293 -0.54 5.10 5.82
N THR A 294 -1.51 4.92 6.71
CA THR A 294 -2.82 5.57 6.63
C THR A 294 -2.67 7.09 6.69
N ARG A 295 -1.89 7.62 7.64
CA ARG A 295 -1.66 9.07 7.74
C ARG A 295 -1.04 9.62 6.45
N ARG A 296 -0.11 8.89 5.83
CA ARG A 296 0.50 9.31 4.57
C ARG A 296 -0.49 9.34 3.41
N MET A 297 -1.42 8.38 3.36
CA MET A 297 -2.49 8.34 2.35
C MET A 297 -3.48 9.49 2.57
N ALA A 298 -3.95 9.65 3.81
CA ALA A 298 -4.81 10.76 4.25
C ALA A 298 -4.23 12.13 3.86
N LEU A 299 -2.93 12.35 4.08
CA LEU A 299 -2.26 13.61 3.71
C LEU A 299 -2.07 13.80 2.19
N ARG A 300 -2.05 12.72 1.40
CA ARG A 300 -1.87 12.78 -0.05
C ARG A 300 -3.17 13.01 -0.80
N ASP A 301 -4.25 12.46 -0.30
CA ASP A 301 -5.52 12.47 -1.02
C ASP A 301 -6.21 13.83 -1.06
N HIS A 302 -5.60 14.88 -0.45
CA HIS A 302 -6.15 16.24 -0.39
C HIS A 302 -7.66 16.19 -0.24
N PHE A 303 -8.11 15.68 0.90
CA PHE A 303 -9.51 15.76 1.31
C PHE A 303 -10.09 17.11 0.90
N SER A 304 -11.29 17.08 0.30
CA SER A 304 -12.00 18.29 -0.07
C SER A 304 -11.95 19.26 1.10
N PRO A 305 -11.85 20.59 0.92
CA PRO A 305 -11.93 21.54 2.03
C PRO A 305 -13.21 21.38 2.90
N GLU A 306 -14.21 20.60 2.44
CA GLU A 306 -15.39 20.19 3.20
C GLU A 306 -15.19 18.92 4.06
N ASP A 307 -14.23 18.05 3.71
CA ASP A 307 -13.82 16.89 4.49
C ASP A 307 -12.84 17.37 5.57
N GLU A 308 -13.40 17.84 6.68
CA GLU A 308 -12.67 18.36 7.81
C GLU A 308 -11.64 17.31 8.30
N TYR A 309 -10.35 17.54 8.02
CA TYR A 309 -9.27 16.77 8.63
C TYR A 309 -9.24 17.13 10.12
N ILE A 310 -9.95 16.36 10.93
CA ILE A 310 -10.19 16.71 12.34
C ILE A 310 -9.02 16.23 13.20
N SER A 311 -8.22 17.20 13.66
CA SER A 311 -7.26 17.11 14.78
C SER A 311 -6.03 16.22 14.58
N ASP A 312 -4.86 16.87 14.45
CA ASP A 312 -3.53 16.25 14.34
C ASP A 312 -2.85 16.23 15.73
N ALA A 313 -3.30 15.38 16.64
CA ALA A 313 -2.44 15.03 17.78
C ALA A 313 -1.30 14.17 17.25
N ALA A 314 -0.08 14.32 17.75
CA ALA A 314 1.07 13.65 17.11
C ALA A 314 1.02 12.12 17.10
N ASN A 315 0.20 11.55 17.98
CA ASN A 315 -0.05 10.13 18.14
C ASN A 315 -1.46 9.73 17.69
N SER A 316 -2.34 10.66 17.31
CA SER A 316 -3.72 10.36 16.92
C SER A 316 -4.22 11.29 15.81
N PHE A 317 -4.87 10.72 14.79
CA PHE A 317 -5.55 11.50 13.76
C PHE A 317 -6.88 10.84 13.39
N ARG A 318 -7.78 11.63 12.80
CA ARG A 318 -9.09 11.17 12.36
C ARG A 318 -9.24 11.32 10.86
N ILE A 319 -9.99 10.41 10.27
CA ILE A 319 -10.44 10.50 8.87
C ILE A 319 -11.93 10.15 8.79
N PRO A 320 -12.66 10.72 7.82
CA PRO A 320 -14.03 10.27 7.54
C PRO A 320 -14.06 8.78 7.21
N LEU A 321 -15.09 8.08 7.68
CA LEU A 321 -15.30 6.66 7.44
C LEU A 321 -15.44 6.37 5.94
N ALA A 322 -16.08 7.27 5.19
CA ALA A 322 -16.16 7.19 3.74
C ALA A 322 -14.77 7.18 3.05
N ALA A 323 -13.80 7.91 3.61
CA ALA A 323 -12.42 7.88 3.15
C ALA A 323 -11.72 6.58 3.56
N MET A 324 -11.87 6.18 4.83
CA MET A 324 -11.29 4.94 5.34
C MET A 324 -11.75 3.72 4.53
N ARG A 325 -13.03 3.65 4.14
CA ARG A 325 -13.57 2.55 3.31
C ARG A 325 -12.91 2.46 1.93
N ARG A 326 -12.28 3.52 1.45
CA ARG A 326 -11.49 3.51 0.20
C ARG A 326 -10.07 2.97 0.42
N TYR A 327 -9.59 2.94 1.67
CA TYR A 327 -8.25 2.45 2.02
C TYR A 327 -8.25 0.94 2.13
N GLN A 328 -7.67 0.30 1.12
CA GLN A 328 -7.46 -1.13 1.11
C GLN A 328 -6.19 -1.48 1.88
N TYR A 329 -6.32 -1.99 3.10
CA TYR A 329 -5.18 -2.48 3.88
C TYR A 329 -4.73 -3.85 3.36
N SER A 330 -3.91 -3.83 2.30
CA SER A 330 -3.42 -5.05 1.66
C SER A 330 -2.07 -5.47 2.23
N TYR A 331 -1.97 -6.69 2.74
CA TYR A 331 -0.73 -7.26 3.26
C TYR A 331 -0.50 -8.68 2.74
N ALA A 332 0.75 -9.12 2.73
CA ALA A 332 1.08 -10.48 2.34
C ALA A 332 0.47 -11.46 3.35
N ARG A 333 -0.21 -12.51 2.86
CA ARG A 333 -0.97 -13.44 3.70
C ARG A 333 -0.13 -14.12 4.79
N PHE A 334 1.15 -14.37 4.52
CA PHE A 334 2.06 -14.95 5.50
C PHE A 334 2.39 -14.02 6.69
N ARG A 335 2.06 -12.72 6.58
CA ARG A 335 2.20 -11.72 7.66
C ARG A 335 0.89 -11.46 8.39
N ARG A 336 -0.17 -12.25 8.16
CA ARG A 336 -1.48 -12.04 8.78
C ARG A 336 -1.37 -11.82 10.28
N ASP A 337 -0.69 -12.72 10.98
CA ASP A 337 -0.61 -12.67 12.44
C ASP A 337 0.21 -11.47 12.94
N ASP A 338 1.30 -11.12 12.24
CA ASP A 338 2.11 -9.95 12.56
C ASP A 338 1.31 -8.65 12.35
N VAL A 339 0.55 -8.57 11.26
CA VAL A 339 -0.25 -7.41 10.90
C VAL A 339 -1.42 -7.24 11.86
N LEU A 340 -2.23 -8.28 12.05
CA LEU A 340 -3.38 -8.24 12.95
C LEU A 340 -2.95 -8.09 14.41
N GLY A 341 -1.83 -8.70 14.82
CA GLY A 341 -1.27 -8.53 16.16
C GLY A 341 -0.74 -7.12 16.43
N GLY A 342 -0.34 -6.40 15.37
CA GLY A 342 0.03 -4.97 15.42
C GLY A 342 -1.15 -4.00 15.37
N LEU A 343 -2.40 -4.49 15.32
CA LEU A 343 -3.61 -3.68 15.29
C LEU A 343 -4.45 -3.91 16.55
N SER A 344 -5.12 -2.86 17.02
CA SER A 344 -6.24 -2.96 17.96
C SER A 344 -7.46 -2.37 17.26
N LEU A 345 -8.47 -3.17 16.99
CA LEU A 345 -9.62 -2.79 16.17
C LEU A 345 -10.85 -2.63 17.05
N ARG A 346 -11.44 -1.44 17.03
CA ARG A 346 -12.58 -1.07 17.88
C ARG A 346 -13.72 -0.44 17.10
N ILE A 347 -14.90 -0.59 17.67
CA ILE A 347 -16.14 0.07 17.25
C ILE A 347 -16.78 0.64 18.52
N ASP A 348 -17.03 1.95 18.54
CA ASP A 348 -17.55 2.68 19.70
C ASP A 348 -16.74 2.39 20.98
N GLY A 349 -15.41 2.32 20.83
CA GLY A 349 -14.48 2.07 21.92
C GLY A 349 -14.44 0.62 22.42
N LYS A 350 -15.20 -0.31 21.84
CA LYS A 350 -15.18 -1.74 22.18
C LYS A 350 -14.34 -2.52 21.19
N GLU A 351 -13.51 -3.43 21.69
CA GLU A 351 -12.74 -4.32 20.84
C GLU A 351 -13.64 -5.31 20.10
N THR A 352 -13.32 -5.52 18.83
CA THR A 352 -14.14 -6.31 17.91
C THR A 352 -13.28 -7.31 17.17
N ALA A 353 -13.79 -8.53 17.03
CA ALA A 353 -13.13 -9.58 16.27
C ALA A 353 -13.18 -9.29 14.76
N VAL A 354 -12.17 -9.80 14.06
CA VAL A 354 -12.11 -9.74 12.60
C VAL A 354 -12.81 -10.95 12.01
N THR A 355 -13.81 -10.72 11.17
CA THR A 355 -14.52 -11.76 10.40
C THR A 355 -13.87 -11.96 9.04
N ALA A 356 -14.18 -13.07 8.36
CA ALA A 356 -13.77 -13.30 6.98
C ALA A 356 -15.00 -13.32 6.08
N ASP A 357 -14.90 -12.75 4.89
CA ASP A 357 -15.98 -12.75 3.91
C ASP A 357 -15.44 -12.89 2.48
N ALA A 358 -16.33 -13.17 1.53
CA ALA A 358 -16.03 -13.36 0.13
C ALA A 358 -16.47 -12.15 -0.70
N GLN A 359 -15.62 -11.73 -1.63
CA GLN A 359 -15.95 -10.67 -2.58
C GLN A 359 -16.77 -11.20 -3.76
N ARG A 360 -17.77 -10.42 -4.17
CA ARG A 360 -18.39 -10.53 -5.49
C ARG A 360 -17.75 -9.51 -6.43
N HIS A 361 -17.95 -9.67 -7.73
CA HIS A 361 -17.28 -8.82 -8.72
C HIS A 361 -18.33 -8.19 -9.63
N ARG A 362 -18.16 -6.90 -9.91
CA ARG A 362 -19.10 -6.12 -10.71
C ARG A 362 -18.35 -5.12 -11.59
N ALA A 363 -18.92 -4.82 -12.74
CA ALA A 363 -18.56 -3.67 -13.56
C ALA A 363 -19.77 -2.76 -13.72
N ASP A 364 -19.58 -1.46 -13.51
CA ASP A 364 -20.62 -0.44 -13.58
C ASP A 364 -20.34 0.51 -14.74
N ILE A 365 -21.28 0.64 -15.67
CA ILE A 365 -21.25 1.61 -16.77
C ILE A 365 -22.13 2.80 -16.42
N ALA A 366 -21.59 4.01 -16.53
CA ALA A 366 -22.36 5.24 -16.29
C ALA A 366 -21.86 6.39 -17.17
N ALA A 367 -22.77 7.32 -17.48
CA ALA A 367 -22.41 8.59 -18.10
C ALA A 367 -21.55 9.45 -17.15
N ILE A 368 -20.63 10.21 -17.73
CA ILE A 368 -19.81 11.19 -17.00
C ILE A 368 -20.47 12.57 -17.17
N PRO A 369 -20.94 13.23 -16.10
CA PRO A 369 -21.74 14.46 -16.19
C PRO A 369 -21.10 15.57 -17.06
N ASP A 370 -19.77 15.71 -16.98
CA ASP A 370 -19.03 16.80 -17.66
C ASP A 370 -18.35 16.37 -18.97
N ALA A 371 -18.66 15.18 -19.49
CA ALA A 371 -18.02 14.65 -20.69
C ALA A 371 -19.05 13.93 -21.59
N PRO A 372 -19.84 14.68 -22.38
CA PRO A 372 -20.80 14.08 -23.29
C PRO A 372 -20.10 13.23 -24.35
N GLY A 373 -20.68 12.07 -24.68
CA GLY A 373 -20.14 11.14 -25.68
C GLY A 373 -19.11 10.14 -25.14
N VAL A 374 -18.80 10.15 -23.83
CA VAL A 374 -18.00 9.10 -23.18
C VAL A 374 -18.75 8.47 -22.01
N LEU A 375 -18.48 7.20 -21.77
CA LEU A 375 -18.98 6.43 -20.65
C LEU A 375 -17.82 5.97 -19.78
N SER A 376 -18.06 5.93 -18.47
CA SER A 376 -17.14 5.32 -17.50
C SER A 376 -17.50 3.85 -17.33
N LEU A 377 -16.50 2.98 -17.39
CA LEU A 377 -16.58 1.57 -16.97
C LEU A 377 -15.78 1.42 -15.67
N LYS A 378 -16.48 1.36 -14.54
CA LYS A 378 -15.92 1.21 -13.20
C LYS A 378 -15.86 -0.27 -12.82
N LEU A 379 -14.70 -0.70 -12.37
CA LEU A 379 -14.43 -2.06 -11.91
C LEU A 379 -14.59 -2.10 -10.39
N ALA A 380 -15.40 -3.03 -9.88
CA ALA A 380 -15.74 -3.11 -8.47
C ALA A 380 -15.64 -4.54 -7.93
N CYS A 381 -15.10 -4.66 -6.73
CA CYS A 381 -15.16 -5.83 -5.85
C CYS A 381 -16.14 -5.50 -4.72
N LEU A 382 -17.23 -6.24 -4.65
CA LEU A 382 -18.31 -6.03 -3.68
C LEU A 382 -18.04 -6.82 -2.42
N LEU A 383 -18.03 -6.13 -1.29
CA LEU A 383 -18.10 -6.69 0.05
C LEU A 383 -19.47 -6.29 0.60
N GLY A 384 -20.40 -7.25 0.75
CA GLY A 384 -21.82 -6.97 0.97
C GLY A 384 -22.40 -6.00 -0.07
N THR A 385 -22.73 -4.78 0.37
CA THR A 385 -23.23 -3.67 -0.48
C THR A 385 -22.17 -2.65 -0.88
N ASP A 386 -21.00 -2.65 -0.23
CA ASP A 386 -19.94 -1.68 -0.48
C ASP A 386 -19.18 -2.06 -1.76
N ALA A 387 -18.92 -1.07 -2.61
CA ALA A 387 -18.14 -1.24 -3.84
C ALA A 387 -16.70 -0.76 -3.61
N LEU A 388 -15.78 -1.70 -3.59
CA LEU A 388 -14.34 -1.46 -3.46
C LEU A 388 -13.69 -1.60 -4.84
N GLY A 389 -12.52 -0.99 -5.06
CA GLY A 389 -11.73 -1.29 -6.27
C GLY A 389 -11.13 -2.70 -6.23
N PRO A 390 -10.63 -3.25 -7.35
CA PRO A 390 -9.77 -4.43 -7.35
C PRO A 390 -8.52 -4.22 -6.49
N SER A 391 -7.78 -5.28 -6.21
CA SER A 391 -6.54 -5.18 -5.44
C SER A 391 -5.54 -4.22 -6.08
N HIS A 392 -5.30 -3.10 -5.40
CA HIS A 392 -4.32 -2.12 -5.85
C HIS A 392 -2.92 -2.74 -5.99
N ARG A 393 -2.54 -3.67 -5.11
CA ARG A 393 -1.20 -4.27 -5.14
C ARG A 393 -1.02 -5.20 -6.34
N ALA A 394 -2.00 -6.08 -6.58
CA ALA A 394 -1.98 -7.01 -7.72
C ALA A 394 -2.07 -6.27 -9.07
N PHE A 395 -2.82 -5.16 -9.11
CA PHE A 395 -3.12 -4.42 -10.35
C PHE A 395 -2.41 -3.06 -10.45
N SER A 396 -1.44 -2.78 -9.57
CA SER A 396 -0.57 -1.59 -9.64
C SER A 396 0.18 -1.47 -10.97
N PHE A 397 0.28 -2.58 -11.72
CA PHE A 397 0.71 -2.60 -13.12
C PHE A 397 0.07 -1.48 -13.95
N PHE A 398 -1.25 -1.30 -13.87
CA PHE A 398 -1.97 -0.35 -14.72
C PHE A 398 -1.66 1.11 -14.36
N ASP A 399 -1.57 1.44 -13.07
CA ASP A 399 -1.14 2.78 -12.67
C ASP A 399 0.33 3.04 -13.04
N HIS A 400 1.22 2.09 -12.80
CA HIS A 400 2.63 2.21 -13.15
C HIS A 400 2.88 2.28 -14.66
N LEU A 401 2.09 1.57 -15.47
CA LEU A 401 2.14 1.64 -16.94
C LEU A 401 1.89 3.07 -17.44
N ARG A 402 1.04 3.81 -16.72
CA ARG A 402 0.65 5.18 -17.04
C ARG A 402 1.65 6.20 -16.51
N THR A 403 2.15 6.02 -15.27
CA THR A 403 2.88 7.07 -14.54
C THR A 403 4.40 6.86 -14.44
N ARG A 404 4.91 5.63 -14.60
CA ARG A 404 6.31 5.29 -14.25
C ARG A 404 7.20 4.82 -15.41
N LEU A 405 6.63 4.61 -16.60
CA LEU A 405 7.41 4.20 -17.77
C LEU A 405 8.25 5.36 -18.32
N SER A 406 9.46 5.05 -18.77
CA SER A 406 10.26 6.00 -19.54
C SER A 406 9.54 6.41 -20.84
N PRO A 407 9.86 7.59 -21.41
CA PRO A 407 9.31 8.00 -22.71
C PRO A 407 9.56 6.97 -23.83
N GLN A 408 10.60 6.15 -23.70
CA GLN A 408 10.89 5.10 -24.65
C GLN A 408 9.99 3.87 -24.48
N LEU A 409 9.43 3.59 -23.30
CA LEU A 409 8.45 2.52 -23.11
C LEU A 409 6.99 2.99 -23.17
N SER A 410 6.74 4.29 -23.03
CA SER A 410 5.39 4.85 -22.99
C SER A 410 4.64 4.83 -24.34
N ALA A 411 5.32 4.53 -25.45
CA ALA A 411 4.69 4.44 -26.76
C ALA A 411 3.57 3.38 -26.77
N LYS A 412 2.42 3.72 -27.36
CA LYS A 412 1.20 2.87 -27.44
C LYS A 412 1.48 1.43 -27.87
N LYS A 413 2.28 1.24 -28.93
CA LYS A 413 2.70 -0.10 -29.42
C LYS A 413 3.37 -0.91 -28.31
N ARG A 414 4.25 -0.29 -27.52
CA ARG A 414 5.01 -0.97 -26.45
C ARG A 414 4.14 -1.24 -25.23
N ARG A 415 3.29 -0.30 -24.83
CA ARG A 415 2.27 -0.52 -23.78
C ARG A 415 1.36 -1.70 -24.12
N LYS A 416 0.90 -1.80 -25.36
CA LYS A 416 0.10 -2.94 -25.85
C LYS A 416 0.82 -4.28 -25.63
N VAL A 417 2.11 -4.35 -25.96
CA VAL A 417 2.91 -5.57 -25.74
C VAL A 417 3.08 -5.87 -24.25
N LEU A 418 3.32 -4.85 -23.42
CA LEU A 418 3.43 -5.01 -21.97
C LEU A 418 2.12 -5.52 -21.34
N CYS A 419 0.95 -5.02 -21.77
CA CYS A 419 -0.34 -5.51 -21.27
C CYS A 419 -0.56 -6.98 -21.63
N ARG A 420 -0.31 -7.37 -22.88
CA ARG A 420 -0.42 -8.78 -23.31
C ARG A 420 0.51 -9.68 -22.50
N ALA A 421 1.75 -9.23 -22.30
CA ALA A 421 2.72 -9.96 -21.50
C ALA A 421 2.25 -10.10 -20.05
N PHE A 422 1.70 -9.04 -19.44
CA PHE A 422 1.15 -9.09 -18.09
C PHE A 422 0.00 -10.10 -17.98
N PHE A 423 -0.96 -10.08 -18.91
CA PHE A 423 -2.04 -11.06 -18.91
C PHE A 423 -1.53 -12.49 -19.05
N ALA A 424 -0.57 -12.75 -19.93
CA ALA A 424 0.04 -14.07 -20.08
C ALA A 424 0.85 -14.50 -18.84
N LEU A 425 1.52 -13.56 -18.16
CA LEU A 425 2.26 -13.83 -16.92
C LEU A 425 1.34 -14.15 -15.74
N ALA A 426 0.13 -13.60 -15.74
CA ALA A 426 -0.86 -13.84 -14.70
C ALA A 426 -1.47 -15.25 -14.79
N ASP A 427 -1.47 -15.86 -15.98
CA ASP A 427 -1.87 -17.27 -16.18
C ASP A 427 -0.73 -18.26 -15.85
N GLU A 428 0.50 -17.78 -15.68
CA GLU A 428 1.70 -18.62 -15.62
C GLU A 428 2.50 -18.43 -14.33
N PRO A 429 2.40 -19.37 -13.36
CA PRO A 429 3.15 -19.28 -12.11
C PRO A 429 4.61 -19.76 -12.25
N SER A 430 4.96 -20.48 -13.32
CA SER A 430 6.32 -21.04 -13.47
C SER A 430 7.35 -19.97 -13.83
N LYS A 431 8.45 -19.93 -13.08
CA LYS A 431 9.58 -19.02 -13.32
C LYS A 431 10.16 -19.15 -14.73
N SER A 432 10.29 -20.38 -15.25
CA SER A 432 10.91 -20.62 -16.57
C SER A 432 10.00 -20.18 -17.72
N ALA A 433 8.70 -20.45 -17.62
CA ALA A 433 7.70 -20.01 -18.60
C ALA A 433 7.51 -18.49 -18.55
N SER A 434 7.51 -17.90 -17.35
CA SER A 434 7.49 -16.45 -17.14
C SER A 434 8.67 -15.73 -17.80
N GLU A 435 9.88 -16.27 -17.64
CA GLU A 435 11.06 -15.73 -18.30
C GLU A 435 10.98 -15.81 -19.83
N LYS A 436 10.38 -16.89 -20.36
CA LYS A 436 10.11 -17.02 -21.79
C LYS A 436 9.12 -15.96 -22.27
N ILE A 437 8.00 -15.77 -21.57
CA ILE A 437 6.98 -14.74 -21.88
C ILE A 437 7.61 -13.35 -21.89
N ILE A 438 8.36 -12.98 -20.85
CA ILE A 438 9.02 -11.66 -20.75
C ILE A 438 10.01 -11.47 -21.90
N ARG A 439 10.79 -12.49 -22.24
CA ARG A 439 11.77 -12.43 -23.32
C ARG A 439 11.09 -12.20 -24.67
N THR A 440 10.05 -12.97 -24.98
CA THR A 440 9.25 -12.84 -26.20
C THR A 440 8.64 -11.45 -26.29
N ALA A 441 7.99 -10.97 -25.23
CA ALA A 441 7.38 -9.64 -25.20
C ALA A 441 8.40 -8.51 -25.47
N ILE A 442 9.61 -8.59 -24.92
CA ILE A 442 10.65 -7.58 -25.15
C ILE A 442 11.14 -7.60 -26.61
N MET A 443 11.18 -8.77 -27.24
CA MET A 443 11.53 -8.89 -28.66
C MET A 443 10.45 -8.30 -29.56
N ASP A 444 9.18 -8.63 -29.30
CA ASP A 444 8.03 -8.17 -30.08
C ASP A 444 7.77 -6.66 -30.00
N ALA A 445 8.23 -6.02 -28.92
CA ALA A 445 8.08 -4.58 -28.70
C ALA A 445 9.06 -3.70 -29.51
N ASP A 446 9.91 -4.28 -30.37
CA ASP A 446 10.97 -3.60 -31.13
C ASP A 446 11.84 -2.70 -30.23
N ILE A 447 12.19 -3.20 -29.06
CA ILE A 447 13.01 -2.47 -28.09
C ILE A 447 14.47 -2.82 -28.36
N TYR A 448 15.22 -1.96 -29.05
CA TYR A 448 16.62 -2.25 -29.39
C TYR A 448 17.61 -1.86 -28.27
N LYS A 449 17.30 -0.82 -27.48
CA LYS A 449 18.21 -0.31 -26.44
C LYS A 449 18.21 -1.21 -25.20
N ASN A 450 19.38 -1.71 -24.80
CA ASN A 450 19.53 -2.62 -23.65
C ASN A 450 19.00 -2.05 -22.32
N ALA A 451 19.15 -0.74 -22.08
CA ALA A 451 18.61 -0.09 -20.89
C ALA A 451 17.07 -0.18 -20.84
N VAL A 452 16.42 0.03 -21.99
CA VAL A 452 14.96 -0.02 -22.14
C VAL A 452 14.46 -1.48 -22.04
N LYS A 453 15.22 -2.45 -22.57
CA LYS A 453 14.94 -3.88 -22.36
C LYS A 453 14.97 -4.26 -20.87
N ARG A 454 15.98 -3.78 -20.13
CA ARG A 454 16.13 -4.03 -18.68
C ARG A 454 15.00 -3.38 -17.90
N GLU A 455 14.59 -2.17 -18.29
CA GLU A 455 13.42 -1.49 -17.71
C GLU A 455 12.14 -2.31 -17.90
N ALA A 456 11.83 -2.72 -19.14
CA ALA A 456 10.64 -3.53 -19.45
C ALA A 456 10.64 -4.87 -18.72
N ARG A 457 11.79 -5.58 -18.69
CA ARG A 457 11.95 -6.83 -17.94
C ARG A 457 11.66 -6.64 -16.45
N SER A 458 12.27 -5.63 -15.85
CA SER A 458 12.09 -5.32 -14.43
C SER A 458 10.64 -4.92 -14.14
N PHE A 459 10.02 -4.14 -15.03
CA PHE A 459 8.62 -3.75 -14.91
C PHE A 459 7.68 -4.97 -14.91
N LEU A 460 7.81 -5.87 -15.88
CA LEU A 460 6.99 -7.09 -15.97
C LEU A 460 7.24 -8.04 -14.79
N ALA A 461 8.51 -8.28 -14.42
CA ALA A 461 8.86 -9.16 -13.30
C ALA A 461 8.33 -8.63 -11.96
N ASN A 462 8.42 -7.32 -11.72
CA ASN A 462 7.89 -6.70 -10.51
C ASN A 462 6.36 -6.80 -10.45
N SER A 463 5.69 -6.60 -11.60
CA SER A 463 4.23 -6.67 -11.68
C SER A 463 3.73 -8.09 -11.47
N GLN A 464 4.43 -9.08 -12.03
CA GLN A 464 4.13 -10.50 -11.79
C GLN A 464 4.36 -10.87 -10.32
N ALA A 465 5.46 -10.43 -9.71
CA ALA A 465 5.72 -10.70 -8.30
C ALA A 465 4.63 -10.12 -7.38
N GLY A 466 4.12 -8.92 -7.69
CA GLY A 466 2.97 -8.33 -6.99
C GLY A 466 1.68 -9.12 -7.20
N PHE A 467 1.43 -9.59 -8.43
CA PHE A 467 0.27 -10.41 -8.75
C PHE A 467 0.29 -11.77 -8.04
N LEU A 468 1.41 -12.51 -8.11
CA LEU A 468 1.56 -13.86 -7.54
C LEU A 468 1.64 -13.89 -6.01
N LEU A 469 1.96 -12.77 -5.36
CA LEU A 469 2.03 -12.72 -3.91
C LEU A 469 0.64 -12.97 -3.31
N GLU A 470 0.47 -14.04 -2.55
CA GLU A 470 -0.75 -14.24 -1.77
C GLU A 470 -0.94 -13.07 -0.81
N GLU A 471 -2.06 -12.38 -0.94
CA GLU A 471 -2.39 -11.23 -0.11
C GLU A 471 -3.76 -11.40 0.54
N GLU A 472 -3.93 -10.65 1.61
CA GLU A 472 -5.19 -10.51 2.31
C GLU A 472 -5.41 -9.02 2.57
N GLN A 473 -6.67 -8.60 2.54
CA GLN A 473 -7.07 -7.22 2.70
C GLN A 473 -7.95 -7.07 3.93
N LEU A 474 -7.67 -6.09 4.78
CA LEU A 474 -8.53 -5.71 5.90
C LEU A 474 -9.42 -4.52 5.48
N HIS A 475 -10.72 -4.66 5.74
CA HIS A 475 -11.76 -3.68 5.42
C HIS A 475 -12.65 -3.44 6.64
N PHE A 476 -13.30 -2.27 6.66
CA PHE A 476 -14.40 -1.99 7.59
C PHE A 476 -15.70 -1.90 6.80
N HIS A 477 -16.60 -2.85 7.03
CA HIS A 477 -17.84 -3.02 6.27
C HIS A 477 -18.97 -3.50 7.19
N ASP A 478 -20.20 -3.02 6.98
CA ASP A 478 -21.39 -3.39 7.77
C ASP A 478 -21.18 -3.33 9.29
N SER A 479 -20.47 -2.29 9.75
CA SER A 479 -20.10 -2.10 11.16
C SER A 479 -19.29 -3.27 11.74
N ALA A 480 -18.46 -3.90 10.92
CA ALA A 480 -17.57 -4.98 11.30
C ALA A 480 -16.22 -4.89 10.58
N TRP A 481 -15.17 -5.36 11.25
CA TRP A 481 -13.86 -5.54 10.64
C TRP A 481 -13.83 -6.87 9.90
N THR A 482 -13.55 -6.83 8.60
CA THR A 482 -13.60 -8.01 7.75
C THR A 482 -12.31 -8.14 6.96
N THR A 483 -11.76 -9.36 6.89
CA THR A 483 -10.69 -9.67 5.95
C THR A 483 -11.21 -10.41 4.73
N VAL A 484 -10.60 -10.11 3.58
CA VAL A 484 -10.90 -10.76 2.32
C VAL A 484 -9.62 -11.18 1.62
N ILE A 485 -9.64 -12.36 1.01
CA ILE A 485 -8.60 -12.84 0.10
C ILE A 485 -9.07 -12.53 -1.32
N PRO A 486 -8.43 -11.58 -2.05
CA PRO A 486 -8.85 -11.23 -3.39
C PRO A 486 -8.76 -12.43 -4.35
N ASP A 487 -9.81 -12.68 -5.13
CA ASP A 487 -9.76 -13.62 -6.25
C ASP A 487 -9.08 -12.93 -7.43
N LYS A 488 -7.74 -12.93 -7.42
CA LYS A 488 -6.93 -12.22 -8.42
C LYS A 488 -7.18 -12.68 -9.84
N GLN A 489 -7.57 -13.93 -10.05
CA GLN A 489 -7.88 -14.44 -11.39
C GLN A 489 -9.21 -13.88 -11.88
N LYS A 490 -10.21 -13.82 -11.00
CA LYS A 490 -11.48 -13.18 -11.32
C LYS A 490 -11.36 -11.66 -11.48
N GLU A 491 -10.57 -11.00 -10.63
CA GLU A 491 -10.25 -9.58 -10.78
C GLU A 491 -9.48 -9.32 -12.09
N LEU A 492 -8.61 -10.22 -12.54
CA LEU A 492 -7.88 -10.08 -13.81
C LEU A 492 -8.84 -10.03 -15.00
N LEU A 493 -9.96 -10.77 -14.94
CA LEU A 493 -10.99 -10.77 -15.98
C LEU A 493 -11.70 -9.41 -16.10
N LEU A 494 -11.80 -8.63 -15.00
CA LEU A 494 -12.31 -7.26 -15.03
C LEU A 494 -11.47 -6.37 -15.97
N TYR A 495 -10.19 -6.67 -16.17
CA TYR A 495 -9.28 -5.95 -17.07
C TYR A 495 -9.10 -6.62 -18.42
N ARG A 496 -8.96 -7.95 -18.43
CA ARG A 496 -8.68 -8.73 -19.64
C ARG A 496 -9.84 -8.63 -20.63
N ILE A 497 -11.08 -8.76 -20.16
CA ILE A 497 -12.26 -8.72 -21.03
C ILE A 497 -12.38 -7.35 -21.74
N PRO A 498 -12.35 -6.18 -21.06
CA PRO A 498 -12.32 -4.89 -21.74
C PRO A 498 -11.11 -4.72 -22.67
N TYR A 499 -9.92 -5.19 -22.27
CA TYR A 499 -8.74 -5.10 -23.12
C TYR A 499 -8.88 -5.92 -24.42
N GLU A 500 -9.53 -7.07 -24.37
CA GLU A 500 -9.78 -7.89 -25.57
C GLU A 500 -10.80 -7.27 -26.52
N LEU A 501 -11.82 -6.58 -25.97
CA LEU A 501 -12.88 -5.94 -26.74
C LEU A 501 -12.46 -4.57 -27.30
N PHE A 502 -11.83 -3.74 -26.48
CA PHE A 502 -11.50 -2.34 -26.80
C PHE A 502 -10.01 -2.13 -27.07
N GLY A 503 -9.18 -3.17 -26.94
CA GLY A 503 -7.74 -3.08 -27.18
C GLY A 503 -7.00 -2.24 -26.15
N ALA A 504 -5.92 -1.58 -26.62
CA ALA A 504 -5.10 -0.73 -25.77
C ALA A 504 -5.83 0.54 -25.29
N ASP A 505 -6.90 0.94 -25.97
CA ASP A 505 -7.67 2.15 -25.66
C ASP A 505 -8.37 2.03 -24.30
N ALA A 506 -8.79 0.83 -23.91
CA ALA A 506 -9.34 0.53 -22.58
C ALA A 506 -8.34 0.89 -21.46
N VAL A 507 -7.06 0.59 -21.67
CA VAL A 507 -6.02 0.82 -20.66
C VAL A 507 -5.50 2.26 -20.71
N GLU A 508 -5.38 2.84 -21.90
CA GLU A 508 -4.92 4.23 -22.06
C GLU A 508 -5.92 5.25 -21.52
N SER A 509 -7.22 4.92 -21.57
CA SER A 509 -8.30 5.78 -21.09
C SER A 509 -8.55 5.70 -19.58
N MET A 510 -7.76 4.92 -18.84
CA MET A 510 -7.93 4.78 -17.40
C MET A 510 -7.71 6.10 -16.66
N ARG A 511 -8.72 6.55 -15.91
CA ARG A 511 -8.61 7.69 -14.97
C ARG A 511 -7.95 7.27 -13.67
N SER A 512 -8.30 6.07 -13.21
CA SER A 512 -7.70 5.37 -12.08
C SER A 512 -7.49 3.91 -12.48
N TYR A 513 -6.80 3.13 -11.65
CA TYR A 513 -6.62 1.71 -11.94
C TYR A 513 -7.95 0.93 -11.94
N SER A 514 -9.05 1.47 -11.42
CA SER A 514 -10.37 0.82 -11.38
C SER A 514 -11.42 1.48 -12.27
N GLU A 515 -11.04 2.44 -13.14
CA GLU A 515 -12.00 3.17 -13.98
C GLU A 515 -11.44 3.44 -15.38
N MET A 516 -12.10 2.90 -16.41
CA MET A 516 -11.81 3.15 -17.83
C MET A 516 -12.82 4.15 -18.40
N VAL A 517 -12.41 5.01 -19.34
CA VAL A 517 -13.31 6.01 -19.95
C VAL A 517 -13.33 5.86 -21.46
N LEU A 518 -14.40 5.26 -21.96
CA LEU A 518 -14.51 4.83 -23.35
C LEU A 518 -15.51 5.70 -24.13
N PRO A 519 -15.33 5.89 -25.45
CA PRO A 519 -16.36 6.45 -26.31
C PRO A 519 -17.69 5.69 -26.16
N ALA A 520 -18.79 6.42 -26.02
CA ALA A 520 -20.09 5.84 -25.72
C ALA A 520 -20.57 4.91 -26.85
N ASP A 521 -20.36 5.30 -28.10
CA ASP A 521 -20.65 4.51 -29.29
C ASP A 521 -19.89 3.16 -29.28
N MET A 522 -18.59 3.19 -29.06
CA MET A 522 -17.74 2.00 -28.99
C MET A 522 -18.16 1.04 -27.87
N LEU A 523 -18.45 1.60 -26.69
CA LEU A 523 -18.84 0.80 -25.53
C LEU A 523 -20.23 0.19 -25.72
N LEU A 524 -21.20 0.95 -26.23
CA LEU A 524 -22.58 0.47 -26.45
C LEU A 524 -22.64 -0.55 -27.59
N GLU A 525 -21.87 -0.38 -28.65
CA GLU A 525 -21.77 -1.36 -29.75
C GLU A 525 -21.26 -2.73 -29.26
N ASN A 526 -20.32 -2.74 -28.31
CA ASN A 526 -19.75 -3.97 -27.75
C ASN A 526 -20.40 -4.41 -26.43
N LEU A 527 -21.41 -3.68 -25.95
CA LEU A 527 -22.12 -3.98 -24.69
C LEU A 527 -22.68 -5.41 -24.64
N PRO A 528 -23.26 -5.99 -25.71
CA PRO A 528 -23.77 -7.36 -25.68
C PRO A 528 -22.67 -8.39 -25.40
N LEU A 529 -21.55 -8.26 -26.11
CA LEU A 529 -20.41 -9.17 -25.97
C LEU A 529 -19.69 -8.98 -24.62
N LEU A 530 -19.62 -7.74 -24.12
CA LEU A 530 -19.11 -7.45 -22.78
C LEU A 530 -19.97 -8.13 -21.70
N ALA A 531 -21.29 -8.01 -21.80
CA ALA A 531 -22.23 -8.63 -20.86
C ALA A 531 -22.16 -10.15 -20.89
N GLU A 532 -22.08 -10.76 -22.08
CA GLU A 532 -21.90 -12.20 -22.24
C GLU A 532 -20.61 -12.69 -21.55
N ARG A 533 -19.47 -12.04 -21.83
CA ARG A 533 -18.17 -12.44 -21.26
C ARG A 533 -18.11 -12.24 -19.75
N TYR A 534 -18.68 -11.16 -19.22
CA TYR A 534 -18.77 -10.97 -17.77
C TYR A 534 -19.72 -11.95 -17.10
N ALA A 535 -20.89 -12.23 -17.70
CA ALA A 535 -21.81 -13.24 -17.18
C ALA A 535 -21.15 -14.64 -17.15
N ALA A 536 -20.42 -15.02 -18.20
CA ALA A 536 -19.66 -16.27 -18.24
C ALA A 536 -18.56 -16.35 -17.17
N ALA A 537 -17.99 -15.21 -16.77
CA ALA A 537 -17.03 -15.09 -15.68
C ALA A 537 -17.68 -14.96 -14.28
N GLY A 538 -19.01 -14.91 -14.20
CA GLY A 538 -19.74 -14.65 -12.95
C GLY A 538 -19.48 -13.25 -12.39
N ILE A 539 -19.30 -12.26 -13.26
CA ILE A 539 -19.15 -10.83 -12.98
C ILE A 539 -20.46 -10.14 -13.35
N GLU A 540 -21.04 -9.37 -12.42
CA GLU A 540 -22.26 -8.60 -12.71
C GLU A 540 -21.91 -7.37 -13.56
N LEU A 541 -22.69 -7.08 -14.60
CA LEU A 541 -22.58 -5.83 -15.36
C LEU A 541 -23.80 -4.96 -15.07
N ARG A 542 -23.59 -3.66 -14.85
CA ARG A 542 -24.65 -2.66 -14.71
C ARG A 542 -24.48 -1.53 -15.71
N LEU A 543 -25.58 -0.96 -16.13
CA LEU A 543 -25.64 0.27 -16.91
C LEU A 543 -26.61 1.22 -16.19
N ASP A 544 -26.17 2.43 -15.88
CA ASP A 544 -26.92 3.43 -15.10
C ASP A 544 -27.53 2.85 -13.81
N ALA A 545 -26.71 2.13 -13.04
CA ALA A 545 -27.07 1.42 -11.80
C ALA A 545 -28.09 0.28 -11.95
N GLN A 546 -28.55 -0.05 -13.15
CA GLN A 546 -29.45 -1.17 -13.40
C GLN A 546 -28.70 -2.41 -13.88
N PRO A 547 -29.06 -3.61 -13.42
CA PRO A 547 -28.44 -4.85 -13.87
C PRO A 547 -28.70 -5.08 -15.35
N VAL A 548 -27.64 -5.44 -16.06
CA VAL A 548 -27.66 -5.76 -17.46
C VAL A 548 -27.90 -7.26 -17.61
N ARG A 549 -28.96 -7.64 -18.31
CA ARG A 549 -29.34 -9.05 -18.51
C ARG A 549 -29.38 -9.40 -19.99
N PRO A 550 -28.96 -10.62 -20.37
CA PRO A 550 -29.33 -11.15 -21.66
C PRO A 550 -30.86 -11.25 -21.75
N ALA A 551 -31.37 -11.14 -22.97
CA ALA A 551 -32.77 -11.33 -23.28
C ALA A 551 -32.90 -12.29 -24.45
N SER A 552 -33.95 -13.11 -24.42
CA SER A 552 -34.35 -13.92 -25.56
C SER A 552 -35.25 -13.10 -26.46
N TRP A 553 -34.89 -13.00 -27.73
CA TRP A 553 -35.66 -12.26 -28.73
C TRP A 553 -36.27 -13.22 -29.73
N GLU A 554 -37.57 -13.11 -29.93
CA GLU A 554 -38.34 -13.91 -30.88
C GLU A 554 -38.97 -12.99 -31.92
N PHE A 555 -38.88 -13.40 -33.18
CA PHE A 555 -39.35 -12.64 -34.33
C PHE A 555 -40.38 -13.47 -35.09
N HIS A 556 -41.64 -13.03 -35.08
CA HIS A 556 -42.70 -13.64 -35.86
C HIS A 556 -43.15 -12.67 -36.94
N ILE A 557 -43.18 -13.13 -38.19
CA ILE A 557 -43.69 -12.35 -39.31
C ILE A 557 -44.92 -13.09 -39.81
N ASP A 558 -46.10 -12.53 -39.55
CA ASP A 558 -47.33 -13.07 -40.11
C ASP A 558 -47.56 -12.47 -41.50
N ALA A 559 -47.65 -13.34 -42.50
CA ALA A 559 -47.97 -13.01 -43.88
C ALA A 559 -49.39 -13.49 -44.27
N ALA A 560 -50.19 -13.97 -43.31
CA ALA A 560 -51.52 -14.47 -43.58
C ALA A 560 -52.47 -13.32 -43.95
N SER A 561 -52.85 -13.28 -45.22
CA SER A 561 -53.88 -12.39 -45.73
C SER A 561 -55.17 -12.58 -44.93
N ARG A 562 -55.62 -11.54 -44.23
CA ARG A 562 -56.99 -11.46 -43.75
C ARG A 562 -57.62 -10.16 -44.24
N THR A 563 -58.34 -10.32 -45.35
CA THR A 563 -59.54 -9.55 -45.72
C THR A 563 -59.36 -8.04 -45.68
N ASP A 564 -58.76 -7.50 -46.74
CA ASP A 564 -59.31 -6.46 -47.61
C ASP A 564 -58.17 -5.71 -48.28
N ILE A 565 -58.21 -5.67 -49.61
CA ILE A 565 -57.59 -4.81 -50.64
C ILE A 565 -56.39 -3.90 -50.25
N ASP A 566 -55.49 -4.35 -49.39
CA ASP A 566 -54.16 -3.79 -49.22
C ASP A 566 -53.14 -4.92 -49.26
N TRP A 567 -52.40 -4.95 -50.36
CA TRP A 567 -51.45 -6.01 -50.67
C TRP A 567 -50.18 -5.81 -49.84
N PHE A 568 -49.92 -6.75 -48.92
CA PHE A 568 -48.63 -7.00 -48.24
C PHE A 568 -48.19 -6.04 -47.12
N GLU A 569 -49.05 -5.69 -46.15
CA GLU A 569 -48.55 -5.16 -44.87
C GLU A 569 -47.87 -6.27 -44.04
N LEU A 570 -46.53 -6.27 -43.99
CA LEU A 570 -45.77 -7.08 -43.05
C LEU A 570 -45.93 -6.50 -41.64
N ARG A 571 -46.55 -7.25 -40.73
CA ARG A 571 -46.63 -6.89 -39.30
C ARG A 571 -45.72 -7.80 -38.49
N PRO A 572 -44.45 -7.42 -38.27
CA PRO A 572 -43.55 -8.21 -37.42
C PRO A 572 -44.02 -8.10 -35.96
N GLU A 573 -44.33 -9.24 -35.36
CA GLU A 573 -44.51 -9.37 -33.92
C GLU A 573 -43.14 -9.69 -33.32
N ILE A 574 -42.60 -8.75 -32.56
CA ILE A 574 -41.31 -8.85 -31.90
C ILE A 574 -41.55 -9.08 -30.42
N ARG A 575 -41.00 -10.17 -29.88
CA ARG A 575 -41.09 -10.50 -28.45
C ARG A 575 -39.72 -10.46 -27.79
N CYS A 576 -39.66 -9.97 -26.57
CA CYS A 576 -38.50 -10.06 -25.67
C CYS A 576 -38.91 -10.81 -24.40
N ASP A 577 -38.21 -11.91 -24.09
CA ASP A 577 -38.53 -12.83 -22.99
C ASP A 577 -40.01 -13.28 -23.00
N GLY A 578 -40.58 -13.48 -24.21
CA GLY A 578 -41.97 -13.88 -24.44
C GLY A 578 -43.01 -12.75 -24.43
N ASN A 579 -42.64 -11.51 -24.12
CA ASN A 579 -43.54 -10.35 -24.11
C ASN A 579 -43.46 -9.56 -25.41
N ILE A 580 -44.60 -9.19 -25.99
CA ILE A 580 -44.68 -8.35 -27.20
C ILE A 580 -44.16 -6.95 -26.88
N ILE A 581 -43.27 -6.45 -27.73
CA ILE A 581 -42.66 -5.13 -27.58
C ILE A 581 -43.36 -4.10 -28.46
N ASP A 582 -43.63 -2.94 -27.88
CA ASP A 582 -44.24 -1.80 -28.58
C ASP A 582 -43.34 -1.32 -29.74
N PRO A 583 -43.90 -1.04 -30.93
CA PRO A 583 -43.18 -0.42 -32.05
C PRO A 583 -42.31 0.79 -31.67
N ASP A 584 -42.77 1.66 -30.78
CA ASP A 584 -42.01 2.86 -30.36
C ASP A 584 -40.76 2.46 -29.54
N LEU A 585 -40.88 1.42 -28.71
CA LEU A 585 -39.77 0.84 -27.96
C LEU A 585 -38.76 0.15 -28.90
N ILE A 586 -39.22 -0.47 -29.99
CA ILE A 586 -38.33 -1.08 -30.99
C ILE A 586 -37.45 -0.01 -31.65
N GLU A 587 -38.00 1.15 -32.01
CA GLU A 587 -37.18 2.24 -32.57
C GLU A 587 -36.17 2.79 -31.56
N GLN A 588 -36.54 2.90 -30.28
CA GLN A 588 -35.61 3.28 -29.22
C GLN A 588 -34.48 2.26 -29.06
N VAL A 589 -34.82 0.97 -29.07
CA VAL A 589 -33.87 -0.13 -28.94
C VAL A 589 -32.93 -0.20 -30.15
N MET A 590 -33.43 0.09 -31.35
CA MET A 590 -32.63 0.21 -32.57
C MET A 590 -31.63 1.36 -32.53
N ARG A 591 -31.96 2.44 -31.81
CA ARG A 591 -31.06 3.59 -31.63
C ARG A 591 -30.05 3.39 -30.50
N THR A 592 -30.42 2.66 -29.45
CA THR A 592 -29.64 2.60 -28.20
C THR A 592 -29.00 1.23 -27.94
N GLY A 593 -29.41 0.18 -28.65
CA GLY A 593 -28.98 -1.21 -28.46
C GLY A 593 -29.53 -1.87 -27.19
N VAL A 594 -30.37 -1.16 -26.42
CA VAL A 594 -30.84 -1.60 -25.10
C VAL A 594 -32.32 -1.32 -24.89
N LEU A 595 -33.03 -2.26 -24.28
CA LEU A 595 -34.41 -2.11 -23.82
C LEU A 595 -34.41 -1.92 -22.29
N ARG A 596 -35.01 -0.83 -21.80
CA ARG A 596 -35.15 -0.57 -20.36
C ARG A 596 -36.50 -1.10 -19.88
N ASP A 597 -36.46 -2.13 -19.03
CA ASP A 597 -37.63 -2.86 -18.52
C ASP A 597 -37.80 -2.60 -17.00
N GLY A 598 -37.73 -1.34 -16.58
CA GLY A 598 -37.93 -0.87 -15.19
C GLY A 598 -36.88 -1.35 -14.16
N ALA A 599 -36.76 -2.68 -13.96
CA ALA A 599 -35.88 -3.33 -13.00
C ALA A 599 -34.55 -3.82 -13.60
N ALA A 600 -34.42 -3.91 -14.92
CA ALA A 600 -33.21 -4.36 -15.61
C ALA A 600 -33.08 -3.75 -17.01
N ILE A 601 -31.85 -3.76 -17.52
CA ILE A 601 -31.56 -3.41 -18.90
C ILE A 601 -31.39 -4.70 -19.69
N ARG A 602 -32.21 -4.87 -20.72
CA ARG A 602 -32.16 -6.00 -21.65
C ARG A 602 -31.33 -5.60 -22.85
N ILE A 603 -30.32 -6.40 -23.15
CA ILE A 603 -29.46 -6.13 -24.31
C ILE A 603 -29.96 -6.90 -25.51
N ILE A 604 -29.78 -6.29 -26.68
CA ILE A 604 -29.89 -6.94 -27.97
C ILE A 604 -28.53 -7.47 -28.39
N ASP A 605 -28.40 -8.78 -28.60
CA ASP A 605 -27.18 -9.34 -29.18
C ASP A 605 -26.97 -8.90 -30.64
N ALA A 606 -25.74 -9.05 -31.15
CA ALA A 606 -25.39 -8.58 -32.48
C ALA A 606 -26.23 -9.20 -33.62
N ASN A 607 -26.68 -10.45 -33.45
CA ASN A 607 -27.52 -11.14 -34.42
C ASN A 607 -28.94 -10.58 -34.40
N THR A 608 -29.52 -10.43 -33.21
CA THR A 608 -30.82 -9.81 -32.98
C THR A 608 -30.86 -8.37 -33.52
N HIS A 609 -29.79 -7.60 -33.32
CA HIS A 609 -29.66 -6.25 -33.88
C HIS A 609 -29.64 -6.26 -35.41
N ALA A 610 -28.92 -7.20 -36.03
CA ALA A 610 -28.89 -7.36 -37.48
C ALA A 610 -30.26 -7.77 -38.06
N VAL A 611 -31.00 -8.64 -37.35
CA VAL A 611 -32.36 -9.04 -37.74
C VAL A 611 -33.30 -7.84 -37.67
N LEU A 612 -33.28 -7.06 -36.59
CA LEU A 612 -34.11 -5.86 -36.47
C LEU A 612 -33.80 -4.81 -37.54
N ARG A 613 -32.51 -4.61 -37.89
CA ARG A 613 -32.14 -3.74 -39.03
C ARG A 613 -32.74 -4.20 -40.34
N ARG A 614 -32.67 -5.50 -40.64
CA ARG A 614 -33.29 -6.04 -41.87
C ARG A 614 -34.80 -5.87 -41.88
N ILE A 615 -35.47 -6.05 -40.73
CA ILE A 615 -36.91 -5.81 -40.60
C ILE A 615 -37.24 -4.32 -40.85
N ALA A 616 -36.46 -3.40 -40.29
CA ALA A 616 -36.63 -1.97 -40.52
C ALA A 616 -36.39 -1.57 -42.00
N ASP A 617 -35.32 -2.08 -42.61
CA ASP A 617 -35.01 -1.83 -44.03
C ASP A 617 -36.14 -2.31 -44.96
N LEU A 618 -36.76 -3.46 -44.64
CA LEU A 618 -37.92 -4.00 -45.39
C LEU A 618 -39.17 -3.11 -45.24
N ARG A 619 -39.41 -2.54 -44.06
CA ARG A 619 -40.51 -1.59 -43.82
C ARG A 619 -40.32 -0.30 -44.61
N ASP A 620 -39.11 0.25 -44.61
CA ASP A 620 -38.79 1.50 -45.28
C ASP A 620 -38.77 1.36 -46.81
N SER A 621 -38.35 0.21 -47.33
CA SER A 621 -38.37 -0.07 -48.78
C SER A 621 -39.78 -0.34 -49.33
N GLY A 622 -40.71 -0.84 -48.51
CA GLY A 622 -42.13 -0.94 -48.86
C GLY A 622 -42.87 0.41 -48.89
N SER A 623 -42.40 1.40 -48.13
CA SER A 623 -43.00 2.75 -48.06
C SER A 623 -42.58 3.72 -49.17
N ARG A 624 -41.65 3.31 -50.05
CA ARG A 624 -41.09 4.13 -51.15
C ARG A 624 -41.55 3.72 -52.56
N GLN A 625 -42.60 2.91 -52.67
CA GLN A 625 -43.23 2.56 -53.96
C GLN A 625 -44.56 3.29 -54.16
#